data_AF-A0AAP3CQ52-F1
#
_entry.id   AF-A0AAP3CQ52-F1
#
_cell.length_a   1.000
_cell.length_b   1.000
_cell.length_c   1.000
_cell.angle_alpha   90.00
_cell.angle_beta   90.00
_cell.angle_gamma   90.00
#
_symmetry.space_group_name_H-M   'P 1'
#
loop_
_entity.id
_entity.type
_entity.pdbx_description
1 polymer ?
#
loop_
_entity_poly.entity_id
_entity_poly.type
_entity_poly.pdbx_seq_one_letter_code
_entity_poly.pdbx_strand_id
1 'polypeptide(L)'
;MIEIKVSDPVFRFLGGHFHQDIESPEDALDEYLNEASQKLKERDLIALTEFVNSDYSEEDKNEFIEEAADGIYFPEDDITPLEWLKQVIEQIKEHLKTI
;
A
#
# COMPACT_ATOMS: atom_id res chain seq x y z
N MET A 1 -3.61 -16.97 -6.66
CA MET A 1 -3.73 -15.61 -7.19
C MET A 1 -4.95 -14.94 -6.56
N ILE A 2 -4.75 -13.77 -5.97
CA ILE A 2 -5.84 -12.95 -5.41
C ILE A 2 -6.59 -12.29 -6.58
N GLU A 3 -7.91 -12.38 -6.60
CA GLU A 3 -8.73 -11.72 -7.62
C GLU A 3 -8.72 -10.19 -7.40
N ILE A 4 -8.17 -9.43 -8.35
CA ILE A 4 -8.22 -7.97 -8.31
C ILE A 4 -9.65 -7.48 -8.54
N LYS A 5 -10.16 -6.72 -7.57
CA LYS A 5 -11.44 -6.03 -7.67
C LYS A 5 -11.21 -4.54 -7.50
N VAL A 6 -11.76 -3.73 -8.40
CA VAL A 6 -11.72 -2.26 -8.30
C VAL A 6 -12.42 -1.75 -7.02
N SER A 7 -13.27 -2.57 -6.39
CA SER A 7 -13.88 -2.29 -5.09
C SER A 7 -13.03 -2.67 -3.90
N ASP A 8 -11.95 -3.43 -4.08
CA ASP A 8 -11.07 -3.87 -3.01
C ASP A 8 -10.37 -2.66 -2.37
N PRO A 9 -10.42 -2.50 -1.04
CA PRO A 9 -9.87 -1.33 -0.37
C PRO A 9 -8.35 -1.23 -0.50
N VAL A 10 -7.62 -2.35 -0.55
CA VAL A 10 -6.17 -2.38 -0.72
C VAL A 10 -5.83 -1.99 -2.15
N PHE A 11 -6.53 -2.53 -3.13
CA PHE A 11 -6.35 -2.15 -4.53
C PHE A 11 -6.60 -0.64 -4.74
N ARG A 12 -7.66 -0.10 -4.13
CA ARG A 12 -7.97 1.34 -4.22
C ARG A 12 -6.92 2.23 -3.57
N PHE A 13 -6.32 1.79 -2.47
CA PHE A 13 -5.24 2.52 -1.83
C PHE A 13 -3.99 2.49 -2.73
N LEU A 14 -3.57 1.29 -3.16
CA LEU A 14 -2.36 1.10 -3.97
C LEU A 14 -2.47 1.80 -5.32
N GLY A 15 -3.49 1.49 -6.12
CA GLY A 15 -3.69 2.11 -7.44
C GLY A 15 -4.21 3.55 -7.37
N GLY A 16 -4.62 4.03 -6.20
CA GLY A 16 -5.04 5.41 -6.00
C GLY A 16 -3.90 6.36 -5.65
N HIS A 17 -2.85 5.84 -5.01
CA HIS A 17 -1.72 6.65 -4.52
C HIS A 17 -0.40 6.29 -5.19
N PHE A 18 -0.19 5.04 -5.57
CA PHE A 18 1.06 4.54 -6.15
C PHE A 18 0.87 4.12 -7.61
N HIS A 19 0.21 4.98 -8.38
CA HIS A 19 -0.07 4.73 -9.79
C HIS A 19 1.08 5.19 -10.70
N GLN A 20 1.10 4.73 -11.95
CA GLN A 20 2.15 5.02 -12.96
C GLN A 20 2.49 6.52 -13.23
N ASP A 21 1.69 7.46 -12.73
CA ASP A 21 1.88 8.91 -12.93
C ASP A 21 2.46 9.61 -11.69
N ILE A 22 2.90 8.86 -10.66
CA ILE A 22 3.57 9.44 -9.49
C ILE A 22 4.97 9.96 -9.84
N GLU A 23 5.45 10.95 -9.08
CA GLU A 23 6.84 11.43 -9.18
C GLU A 23 7.82 10.42 -8.58
N SER A 24 7.52 9.95 -7.36
CA SER A 24 8.22 8.88 -6.67
C SER A 24 7.30 8.20 -5.64
N PRO A 25 7.60 6.96 -5.21
CA PRO A 25 6.87 6.31 -4.11
C PRO A 25 6.92 7.11 -2.80
N GLU A 26 8.03 7.79 -2.53
CA GLU A 26 8.21 8.62 -1.35
C GLU A 26 7.32 9.87 -1.39
N ASP A 27 7.29 10.58 -2.52
CA ASP A 27 6.45 11.78 -2.70
C ASP A 27 4.96 11.40 -2.63
N ALA A 28 4.57 10.30 -3.28
CA ALA A 28 3.20 9.78 -3.23
C ALA A 28 2.74 9.47 -1.80
N LEU A 29 3.62 8.88 -0.99
CA LEU A 29 3.32 8.60 0.41
C LEU A 29 3.25 9.89 1.24
N ASP A 30 4.15 10.85 1.02
CA ASP A 30 4.11 12.15 1.72
C ASP A 30 2.84 12.94 1.40
N GLU A 31 2.43 12.97 0.13
CA GLU A 31 1.15 13.56 -0.30
C GLU A 31 -0.03 12.90 0.42
N TYR A 32 -0.08 11.56 0.42
CA TYR A 32 -1.11 10.83 1.17
C TYR A 32 -1.10 11.19 2.66
N LEU A 33 0.07 11.17 3.29
CA LEU A 33 0.23 11.45 4.71
C LEU A 33 -0.13 12.90 5.05
N ASN A 34 0.08 13.88 4.19
CA ASN A 34 -0.22 15.27 4.52
C ASN A 34 -1.62 15.71 4.08
N GLU A 35 -2.15 15.17 2.98
CA GLU A 35 -3.40 15.65 2.38
C GLU A 35 -4.62 14.79 2.70
N ALA A 36 -4.44 13.48 2.93
CA ALA A 36 -5.58 12.63 3.24
C ALA A 36 -6.19 12.96 4.62
N SER A 37 -7.51 12.90 4.70
CA SER A 37 -8.20 13.07 5.98
C SER A 37 -7.79 11.98 6.97
N GLN A 38 -7.75 12.30 8.27
CA GLN A 38 -7.45 11.32 9.33
C GLN A 38 -8.33 10.07 9.23
N LYS A 39 -9.64 10.23 8.98
CA LYS A 39 -10.58 9.12 8.84
C LYS A 39 -10.24 8.20 7.65
N LEU A 40 -9.73 8.76 6.56
CA LEU A 40 -9.28 7.98 5.41
C LEU A 40 -8.06 7.13 5.80
N LYS A 41 -7.07 7.76 6.43
CA LYS A 41 -5.86 7.09 6.93
C LYS A 41 -6.16 5.93 7.88
N GLU A 42 -7.06 6.14 8.84
CA GLU A 42 -7.48 5.09 9.77
C GLU A 42 -8.15 3.90 9.05
N ARG A 43 -9.03 4.20 8.08
CA ARG A 43 -9.72 3.16 7.30
C ARG A 43 -8.74 2.35 6.46
N ASP A 44 -7.85 3.03 5.75
CA ASP A 44 -6.88 2.36 4.88
C ASP A 44 -5.90 1.56 5.73
N LEU A 45 -5.42 2.09 6.86
CA LEU A 45 -4.56 1.36 7.79
C LEU A 45 -5.18 0.04 8.25
N ILE A 46 -6.48 0.02 8.55
CA ILE A 46 -7.20 -1.22 8.92
C ILE A 46 -7.18 -2.20 7.75
N ALA A 47 -7.58 -1.77 6.55
CA ALA A 47 -7.64 -2.64 5.38
C ALA A 47 -6.27 -3.22 5.00
N LEU A 48 -5.22 -2.39 5.00
CA LEU A 48 -3.85 -2.81 4.73
C LEU A 48 -3.34 -3.80 5.78
N THR A 49 -3.63 -3.54 7.07
CA THR A 49 -3.24 -4.43 8.17
C THR A 49 -3.96 -5.78 8.08
N GLU A 50 -5.24 -5.80 7.72
CA GLU A 50 -6.00 -7.05 7.51
C GLU A 50 -5.43 -7.85 6.34
N PHE A 51 -5.09 -7.18 5.24
CA PHE A 51 -4.50 -7.82 4.06
C PHE A 51 -3.15 -8.48 4.35
N VAL A 52 -2.20 -7.76 4.97
CA VAL A 52 -0.87 -8.33 5.25
C VAL A 52 -0.94 -9.53 6.21
N ASN A 53 -1.91 -9.53 7.12
CA ASN A 53 -2.14 -10.60 8.12
C ASN A 53 -3.11 -11.70 7.65
N SER A 54 -3.63 -11.61 6.42
CA SER A 54 -4.55 -12.61 5.87
C SER A 54 -3.86 -13.97 5.61
N ASP A 55 -4.66 -15.01 5.41
CA ASP A 55 -4.19 -16.37 5.14
C ASP A 55 -3.68 -16.59 3.70
N TYR A 56 -3.66 -15.54 2.85
CA TYR A 56 -3.04 -15.65 1.52
C TYR A 56 -1.55 -15.93 1.63
N SER A 57 -1.03 -16.67 0.65
CA SER A 57 0.41 -16.96 0.56
C SER A 57 1.21 -15.65 0.37
N GLU A 58 2.48 -15.67 0.73
CA GLU A 58 3.36 -14.52 0.50
C GLU A 58 3.50 -14.21 -0.99
N GLU A 59 3.59 -15.24 -1.84
CA GLU A 59 3.61 -15.13 -3.30
C GLU A 59 2.36 -14.41 -3.81
N ASP A 60 1.17 -14.88 -3.42
CA ASP A 60 -0.11 -14.25 -3.79
C ASP A 60 -0.22 -12.78 -3.37
N LYS A 61 0.32 -12.44 -2.19
CA LYS A 61 0.33 -11.06 -1.70
C LYS A 61 1.30 -10.19 -2.49
N ASN A 62 2.49 -10.71 -2.81
CA ASN A 62 3.49 -9.99 -3.59
C ASN A 62 2.96 -9.69 -5.00
N GLU A 63 2.41 -10.70 -5.69
CA GLU A 63 1.80 -10.54 -7.02
C GLU A 63 0.70 -9.48 -6.99
N PHE A 64 -0.21 -9.56 -6.02
CA PHE A 64 -1.29 -8.59 -5.89
C PHE A 64 -0.80 -7.15 -5.69
N ILE A 65 0.21 -6.94 -4.84
CA ILE A 65 0.74 -5.61 -4.56
C ILE A 65 1.44 -5.05 -5.79
N GLU A 66 2.26 -5.86 -6.48
CA GLU A 66 2.97 -5.48 -7.69
C GLU A 66 1.99 -5.09 -8.81
N GLU A 67 0.91 -5.86 -8.99
CA GLU A 67 -0.13 -5.53 -9.96
C GLU A 67 -0.96 -4.29 -9.58
N ALA A 68 -1.17 -4.04 -8.28
CA ALA A 68 -2.00 -2.93 -7.81
C ALA A 68 -1.25 -1.60 -7.69
N ALA A 69 0.04 -1.62 -7.38
CA ALA A 69 0.91 -0.45 -7.26
C ALA A 69 1.71 -0.23 -8.55
N ASP A 70 1.01 -0.02 -9.66
CA ASP A 70 1.59 0.02 -11.02
C ASP A 70 2.59 1.18 -11.27
N GLY A 71 2.75 2.10 -10.32
CA GLY A 71 3.79 3.14 -10.31
C GLY A 71 5.09 2.75 -9.63
N ILE A 72 5.21 1.55 -9.05
CA ILE A 72 6.40 1.11 -8.33
C ILE A 72 7.08 -0.03 -9.08
N TYR A 73 8.38 0.12 -9.30
CA TYR A 73 9.22 -0.96 -9.79
C TYR A 73 9.88 -1.68 -8.61
N PHE A 74 9.66 -2.99 -8.47
CA PHE A 74 10.25 -3.83 -7.43
C PHE A 74 11.37 -4.71 -8.03
N PRO A 75 12.66 -4.38 -7.80
CA PRO A 75 13.76 -5.22 -8.26
C PRO A 75 13.82 -6.55 -7.47
N GLU A 76 14.14 -7.66 -8.15
CA GLU A 76 14.20 -9.01 -7.54
C GLU A 76 15.14 -9.13 -6.31
N ASP A 77 16.22 -8.34 -6.27
CA ASP A 77 17.27 -8.42 -5.23
C ASP A 77 17.12 -7.39 -4.09
N ASP A 78 16.05 -6.58 -4.10
CA ASP A 78 15.89 -5.47 -3.15
C ASP A 78 14.84 -5.78 -2.08
N ILE A 79 13.68 -5.13 -2.13
CA ILE A 79 12.58 -5.32 -1.19
C ILE A 79 11.40 -5.97 -1.89
N THR A 80 10.81 -6.99 -1.28
CA THR A 80 9.59 -7.59 -1.83
C THR A 80 8.41 -6.61 -1.70
N PRO A 81 7.42 -6.66 -2.61
CA PRO A 81 6.23 -5.81 -2.51
C PRO A 81 5.54 -5.88 -1.14
N LEU A 82 5.47 -7.07 -0.54
CA LEU A 82 4.90 -7.29 0.78
C LEU A 82 5.72 -6.65 1.91
N GLU A 83 7.05 -6.73 1.86
CA GLU A 83 7.92 -6.05 2.83
C GLU A 83 7.80 -4.53 2.71
N TRP A 84 7.77 -4.01 1.48
CA TRP A 84 7.55 -2.59 1.23
C TRP A 84 6.21 -2.11 1.80
N LEU A 85 5.11 -2.84 1.54
CA LEU A 85 3.80 -2.46 2.09
C LEU A 85 3.78 -2.47 3.62
N LYS A 86 4.50 -3.38 4.27
CA LYS A 86 4.66 -3.37 5.74
C LYS A 86 5.36 -2.11 6.22
N GLN A 87 6.37 -1.60 5.49
CA GLN A 87 7.02 -0.33 5.83
C GLN A 87 6.09 0.87 5.66
N VAL A 88 5.29 0.90 4.59
CA VAL A 88 4.25 1.93 4.38
C VAL A 88 3.25 1.93 5.54
N ILE A 89 2.77 0.76 5.96
CA ILE A 89 1.87 0.61 7.11
C ILE A 89 2.47 1.21 8.39
N GLU A 90 3.76 0.96 8.67
CA GLU A 90 4.40 1.54 9.85
C GLU A 90 4.52 3.07 9.77
N GLN A 91 4.84 3.63 8.60
CA GLN A 91 4.87 5.08 8.40
C GLN A 91 3.49 5.72 8.64
N ILE A 92 2.41 5.08 8.16
CA ILE A 92 1.03 5.54 8.42
C ILE A 92 0.72 5.49 9.93
N LYS A 93 1.11 4.41 10.63
CA LYS A 93 0.92 4.29 12.09
C LYS A 93 1.67 5.37 12.85
N GLU A 94 2.91 5.65 12.49
CA GLU A 94 3.72 6.68 13.14
C GLU A 94 3.14 8.08 12.92
N HIS A 95 2.72 8.36 11.70
CA HIS A 95 2.07 9.62 11.37
C HIS A 95 0.78 9.81 12.20
N LEU A 96 -0.09 8.80 12.29
CA LEU A 96 -1.33 8.88 13.08
C LEU A 96 -1.10 9.01 14.59
N LYS A 97 0.04 8.56 15.13
CA LYS A 97 0.40 8.77 16.55
C LYS A 97 0.87 10.18 16.86
N THR A 98 1.27 10.93 15.84
CA THR A 98 1.92 12.24 15.96
C THR A 98 0.94 13.41 15.81
N ILE A 99 -0.33 13.12 15.45
CA ILE A 99 -1.42 14.09 15.30
C ILE A 99 -2.18 14.27 16.63
#